data_AF-A0A9R1N6J8-F1
#
_entry.id   AF-A0A9R1N6J8-F1
#
_cell.length_a   1.000
_cell.length_b   1.000
_cell.length_c   1.000
_cell.angle_alpha   90.00
_cell.angle_beta   90.00
_cell.angle_gamma   90.00
#
_symmetry.space_group_name_H-M   'P 1'
#
loop_
_entity.id
_entity.type
_entity.pdbx_description
1 polymer ?
#
loop_
_entity_poly.entity_id
_entity_poly.type
_entity_poly.pdbx_seq_one_letter_code
_entity_poly.pdbx_strand_id
1 'polypeptide(L)'
;VDVFVSAADAAREPPLATANTVLSVLAADYPAGRLACYVSDDGADMLLFEALFETARLARRWVPFCRRHGVEPRAPEPYFARNVDYLRDKVAPSFVKERRAMKLPAHLHPAHRLLRALGRLPPHRQVH
;
A
#
# COMPACT_ATOMS: atom_id res chain seq x y z
N VAL A 1 15.01 -12.27 9.89
CA VAL A 1 14.46 -12.72 8.60
C VAL A 1 14.54 -11.52 7.70
N ASP A 2 15.28 -11.68 6.62
CA ASP A 2 15.50 -10.61 5.67
C ASP A 2 14.80 -11.02 4.39
N VAL A 3 13.90 -10.16 3.94
CA VAL A 3 13.14 -10.36 2.71
C VAL A 3 13.68 -9.39 1.68
N PHE A 4 14.06 -9.94 0.52
CA PHE A 4 14.53 -9.16 -0.60
C PHE A 4 13.43 -9.13 -1.67
N VAL A 5 13.11 -7.92 -2.15
CA VAL A 5 12.13 -7.67 -3.21
C VAL A 5 12.87 -7.03 -4.37
N SER A 6 12.99 -7.75 -5.49
CA SER A 6 13.47 -7.19 -6.76
C SER A 6 12.30 -6.59 -7.51
N ALA A 7 12.34 -5.29 -7.78
CA ALA A 7 11.36 -4.60 -8.60
C ALA A 7 11.86 -4.49 -10.02
N ALA A 8 11.04 -4.91 -10.98
CA ALA A 8 11.28 -4.68 -12.39
C ALA A 8 11.07 -3.19 -12.74
N ASP A 9 11.60 -2.80 -13.89
CA ASP A 9 11.32 -1.51 -14.53
C ASP A 9 9.81 -1.21 -14.59
N ALA A 10 9.42 0.03 -14.32
CA ALA A 10 8.04 0.48 -14.19
C ALA A 10 7.22 0.33 -15.48
N ALA A 11 7.86 0.17 -16.64
CA ALA A 11 7.21 -0.16 -17.91
C ALA A 11 6.81 -1.64 -18.00
N ARG A 12 7.47 -2.53 -17.23
CA ARG A 12 7.17 -3.96 -17.19
C ARG A 12 6.17 -4.30 -16.09
N GLU A 13 6.29 -3.67 -14.91
CA GLU A 13 5.41 -3.93 -13.78
C GLU A 13 4.98 -2.61 -13.11
N PRO A 14 3.69 -2.43 -12.79
CA PRO A 14 3.26 -1.21 -12.12
C PRO A 14 3.86 -1.12 -10.71
N PRO A 15 4.39 0.05 -10.29
CA PRO A 15 4.96 0.26 -8.95
C PRO A 15 4.01 -0.11 -7.79
N LEU A 16 2.70 -0.10 -8.05
CA LEU A 16 1.67 -0.51 -7.09
C LEU A 16 1.82 -1.99 -6.69
N ALA A 17 2.25 -2.87 -7.60
CA ALA A 17 2.46 -4.28 -7.29
C ALA A 17 3.62 -4.46 -6.29
N THR A 18 4.74 -3.76 -6.52
CA THR A 18 5.86 -3.70 -5.56
C THR A 18 5.42 -3.13 -4.22
N ALA A 19 4.65 -2.03 -4.21
CA ALA A 19 4.12 -1.43 -2.98
C ALA A 19 3.24 -2.40 -2.17
N ASN A 20 2.34 -3.14 -2.83
CA ASN A 20 1.52 -4.17 -2.19
C ASN A 20 2.38 -5.27 -1.57
N THR A 21 3.39 -5.74 -2.28
CA THR A 21 4.32 -6.77 -1.81
C THR A 21 5.09 -6.29 -0.58
N VAL A 22 5.68 -5.09 -0.63
CA VAL A 22 6.41 -4.50 0.51
C VAL A 22 5.50 -4.34 1.73
N LEU A 23 4.27 -3.84 1.56
CA LEU A 23 3.32 -3.69 2.67
C LEU A 23 2.90 -5.05 3.25
N SER A 24 2.71 -6.05 2.40
CA SER A 24 2.38 -7.41 2.83
C SER A 24 3.52 -8.01 3.66
N VAL A 25 4.77 -7.85 3.22
CA VAL A 25 5.97 -8.27 3.94
C VAL A 25 6.06 -7.55 5.28
N LEU A 26 6.03 -6.23 5.30
CA LEU A 26 6.15 -5.44 6.55
C LEU A 26 5.04 -5.73 7.57
N ALA A 27 3.86 -6.14 7.09
CA ALA A 27 2.72 -6.52 7.92
C ALA A 27 2.75 -7.99 8.37
N ALA A 28 3.73 -8.79 7.94
CA ALA A 28 3.86 -10.20 8.31
C ALA A 28 3.86 -10.37 9.83
N ASP A 29 3.31 -11.50 10.27
CA ASP A 29 3.30 -11.88 11.68
C ASP A 29 4.67 -12.39 12.10
N TYR A 30 5.59 -11.44 12.31
CA TYR A 30 6.94 -11.68 12.75
C TYR A 30 7.31 -10.69 13.85
N PRO A 31 8.12 -11.08 14.85
CA PRO A 31 8.51 -10.19 15.92
C PRO A 31 9.12 -8.88 15.42
N ALA A 32 8.73 -7.77 16.05
CA ALA A 32 9.25 -6.45 15.72
C ALA A 32 10.78 -6.42 15.82
N GLY A 33 11.44 -5.75 14.87
CA GLY A 33 12.90 -5.66 14.81
C GLY A 33 13.60 -6.95 14.33
N ARG A 34 12.87 -8.03 14.02
CA ARG A 34 13.44 -9.27 13.48
C ARG A 34 13.08 -9.53 12.02
N LEU A 35 12.35 -8.61 11.40
CA LEU A 35 12.03 -8.61 9.97
C LEU A 35 12.60 -7.35 9.33
N ALA A 36 13.43 -7.52 8.30
CA ALA A 36 13.88 -6.44 7.44
C ALA A 36 13.41 -6.70 5.99
N CYS A 37 13.04 -5.63 5.29
CA CYS A 37 12.64 -5.67 3.89
C CYS A 37 13.61 -4.81 3.09
N TYR A 38 14.31 -5.43 2.15
CA TYR A 38 15.22 -4.77 1.22
C TYR A 38 14.57 -4.74 -0.16
N VAL A 39 14.63 -3.59 -0.83
CA VAL A 39 14.08 -3.44 -2.18
C VAL A 39 15.21 -3.07 -3.12
N SER A 40 15.37 -3.84 -4.19
CA SER A 40 16.27 -3.53 -5.30
C SER A 40 15.44 -3.06 -6.48
N ASP A 41 15.83 -1.93 -7.06
CA ASP A 41 15.21 -1.34 -8.24
C ASP A 41 16.18 -1.50 -9.41
N ASP A 42 15.86 -2.38 -10.34
CA ASP A 42 16.70 -2.66 -11.50
C ASP A 42 16.57 -1.58 -12.60
N GLY A 43 15.47 -0.83 -12.60
CA GLY A 43 15.19 0.24 -13.57
C GLY A 43 15.70 1.62 -13.14
N ALA A 44 15.99 1.80 -11.85
CA ALA A 44 16.30 3.09 -11.23
C ALA A 44 15.23 4.16 -11.52
N ASP A 45 13.96 3.74 -11.51
CA ASP A 45 12.83 4.56 -11.90
C ASP A 45 12.40 5.52 -10.78
N MET A 46 12.39 6.82 -11.07
CA MET A 46 11.90 7.83 -10.11
C MET A 46 10.47 7.55 -9.64
N LEU A 47 9.64 6.99 -10.53
CA LEU A 47 8.26 6.62 -10.21
C LEU A 47 8.19 5.50 -9.15
N LEU A 48 9.09 4.52 -9.19
CA LEU A 48 9.12 3.47 -8.16
C LEU A 48 9.62 4.03 -6.83
N PHE A 49 10.63 4.91 -6.85
CA PHE A 49 11.10 5.61 -5.66
C PHE A 49 9.97 6.40 -4.98
N GLU A 50 9.22 7.20 -5.72
CA GLU A 50 8.07 7.96 -5.19
C GLU A 50 6.99 7.03 -4.62
N ALA A 51 6.69 5.93 -5.32
CA ALA A 51 5.72 4.94 -4.86
C ALA A 51 6.17 4.30 -3.54
N LEU A 52 7.45 3.92 -3.42
CA LEU A 52 8.02 3.34 -2.19
C LEU A 52 8.08 4.35 -1.04
N PHE A 53 8.33 5.63 -1.33
CA PHE A 53 8.28 6.70 -0.33
C PHE A 53 6.89 6.83 0.30
N GLU A 54 5.84 6.88 -0.52
CA GLU A 54 4.46 6.90 -0.01
C GLU A 54 4.07 5.57 0.64
N THR A 55 4.58 4.44 0.13
CA THR A 55 4.41 3.12 0.73
C THR A 55 4.96 3.08 2.16
N ALA A 56 6.14 3.64 2.40
CA ALA A 56 6.71 3.73 3.75
C ALA A 56 5.84 4.58 4.71
N ARG A 57 5.22 5.64 4.20
CA ARG A 57 4.27 6.45 4.99
C ARG A 57 3.00 5.68 5.32
N LEU A 58 2.46 4.94 4.34
CA LEU A 58 1.29 4.08 4.53
C LEU A 58 1.58 2.94 5.49
N ALA A 59 2.78 2.33 5.42
CA ALA A 59 3.19 1.22 6.28
C ALA A 59 3.04 1.54 7.78
N ARG A 60 3.33 2.79 8.18
CA ARG A 60 3.17 3.24 9.57
C ARG A 60 1.74 3.11 10.11
N ARG A 61 0.75 3.13 9.22
CA ARG A 61 -0.68 2.97 9.56
C ARG A 61 -1.19 1.57 9.24
N TRP A 62 -0.77 1.02 8.10
CA TRP A 62 -1.20 -0.29 7.61
C TRP A 62 -0.70 -1.43 8.49
N VAL A 63 0.57 -1.43 8.89
CA VAL A 63 1.16 -2.53 9.68
C VAL A 63 0.49 -2.67 11.05
N PRO A 64 0.28 -1.59 11.85
CA PRO A 64 -0.47 -1.71 13.10
C PRO A 64 -1.93 -2.14 12.89
N PHE A 65 -2.58 -1.67 11.82
CA PHE A 65 -3.94 -2.08 11.48
C PHE A 65 -4.04 -3.59 11.19
N CYS A 66 -3.10 -4.12 10.41
CA CYS A 66 -3.05 -5.54 10.09
C CYS A 66 -2.86 -6.40 11.34
N ARG A 67 -1.91 -6.03 12.20
CA ARG A 67 -1.62 -6.76 13.44
C ARG A 67 -2.78 -6.69 14.43
N ARG A 68 -3.39 -5.52 14.61
CA ARG A 68 -4.50 -5.31 15.55
C ARG A 68 -5.74 -6.10 15.17
N HIS A 69 -6.05 -6.19 13.88
CA HIS A 69 -7.31 -6.74 13.41
C HIS A 69 -7.18 -8.08 12.68
N GLY A 70 -5.99 -8.69 12.64
CA GLY A 70 -5.76 -9.95 11.93
C GLY A 70 -6.22 -9.88 10.47
N VAL A 71 -5.71 -8.90 9.73
CA VAL A 71 -6.13 -8.61 8.36
C VAL A 71 -5.53 -9.61 7.40
N GLU A 72 -6.36 -10.23 6.56
CA GLU A 72 -5.94 -11.14 5.49
C GLU A 72 -6.73 -10.94 4.19
N PRO A 73 -6.07 -10.91 3.01
CA PRO A 73 -4.62 -10.90 2.83
C PRO A 73 -3.98 -9.59 3.35
N ARG A 74 -2.68 -9.62 3.64
CA ARG A 74 -1.93 -8.43 4.13
C ARG A 74 -1.55 -7.41 3.04
N ALA A 75 -1.71 -7.78 1.77
CA ALA A 75 -1.56 -6.85 0.66
C ALA A 75 -2.83 -5.96 0.55
N PRO A 76 -2.72 -4.62 0.58
CA PRO A 76 -3.88 -3.72 0.63
C PRO A 76 -4.82 -3.86 -0.57
N GLU A 77 -4.33 -3.86 -1.80
CA GLU A 77 -5.17 -3.95 -3.00
C GLU A 77 -5.93 -5.28 -3.05
N PRO A 78 -5.28 -6.46 -2.91
CA PRO A 78 -6.00 -7.72 -2.74
C PRO A 78 -6.95 -7.71 -1.55
N TYR A 79 -6.60 -7.07 -0.43
CA TYR A 79 -7.49 -6.99 0.72
C TYR A 79 -8.76 -6.22 0.39
N PHE A 80 -8.68 -5.04 -0.24
CA PHE A 80 -9.84 -4.18 -0.51
C PHE A 80 -10.63 -4.57 -1.77
N ALA A 81 -10.03 -5.34 -2.69
CA ALA A 81 -10.68 -5.80 -3.91
C ALA A 81 -11.62 -7.02 -3.71
N ARG A 82 -11.53 -7.71 -2.56
CA ARG A 82 -12.39 -8.88 -2.29
C ARG A 82 -13.84 -8.47 -2.07
N ASN A 83 -14.76 -9.16 -2.72
CA ASN A 83 -16.19 -9.04 -2.40
C ASN A 83 -16.57 -10.03 -1.28
N VAL A 84 -16.08 -9.77 -0.07
CA VAL A 84 -16.39 -10.58 1.12
C VAL A 84 -16.92 -9.71 2.25
N ASP A 85 -17.64 -10.32 3.19
CA ASP A 85 -18.01 -9.64 4.43
C ASP A 85 -16.79 -9.51 5.35
N TYR A 86 -16.23 -8.30 5.38
CA TYR A 86 -15.09 -7.95 6.23
C TYR A 86 -15.44 -7.71 7.69
N LEU A 87 -16.73 -7.62 8.03
CA LEU A 87 -17.19 -7.45 9.41
C LEU A 87 -17.34 -8.80 10.11
N ARG A 88 -17.38 -9.89 9.35
CA ARG A 88 -17.43 -11.25 9.87
C ARG A 88 -16.29 -11.46 10.88
N ASP A 89 -16.67 -11.89 12.08
CA ASP A 89 -15.77 -12.18 13.20
C ASP A 89 -14.93 -10.99 13.71
N LYS A 90 -15.27 -9.75 13.32
CA LYS A 90 -14.62 -8.53 13.81
C LYS A 90 -15.39 -7.94 14.98
N VAL A 91 -14.90 -8.21 16.19
CA VAL A 91 -15.52 -7.76 17.45
C VAL A 91 -15.05 -6.38 17.91
N ALA A 92 -13.97 -5.84 17.33
CA ALA A 92 -13.40 -4.57 17.73
C ALA A 92 -14.30 -3.39 17.31
N PRO A 93 -14.82 -2.57 18.25
CA PRO A 93 -15.74 -1.47 17.92
C PRO A 93 -15.12 -0.41 17.01
N SER A 94 -13.80 -0.23 17.07
CA SER A 94 -13.07 0.73 16.24
C SER A 94 -12.81 0.25 14.80
N PHE A 95 -13.02 -1.04 14.50
CA PHE A 95 -12.61 -1.66 13.24
C PHE A 95 -13.19 -0.93 12.03
N VAL A 96 -14.50 -0.63 12.04
CA VAL A 96 -15.19 0.02 10.92
C VAL A 96 -14.57 1.39 10.62
N LYS A 97 -14.34 2.19 11.66
CA LYS A 97 -13.74 3.52 11.54
C LYS A 97 -12.30 3.45 11.03
N GLU A 98 -11.49 2.56 11.61
CA GLU A 98 -10.09 2.36 11.22
C GLU A 98 -9.97 1.82 9.80
N ARG A 99 -10.75 0.79 9.42
CA ARG A 99 -10.78 0.23 8.07
C ARG A 99 -11.17 1.27 7.02
N ARG A 100 -12.18 2.11 7.30
CA ARG A 100 -12.56 3.22 6.40
C ARG A 100 -11.43 4.21 6.21
N ALA A 101 -10.70 4.55 7.29
CA ALA A 101 -9.55 5.44 7.21
C ALA A 101 -8.34 4.83 6.47
N MET A 102 -8.23 3.50 6.41
CA MET A 102 -7.18 2.79 5.66
C MET A 102 -7.48 2.70 4.16
N LYS A 103 -8.76 2.81 3.76
CA LYS A 103 -9.12 2.83 2.34
C LYS A 103 -8.44 4.06 1.73
N LEU A 104 -7.42 3.81 0.90
CA LEU A 104 -6.54 4.86 0.39
C LEU A 104 -7.40 6.01 -0.15
N PRO A 105 -7.11 7.25 0.22
CA PRO A 105 -7.64 8.36 -0.52
C PRO A 105 -7.22 8.20 -2.00
N ALA A 106 -8.15 8.38 -2.94
CA ALA A 106 -7.86 8.31 -4.37
C ALA A 106 -6.70 9.22 -4.83
N HIS A 107 -6.26 10.17 -4.01
CA HIS A 107 -5.10 11.03 -4.26
C HIS A 107 -3.73 10.35 -4.10
N LEU A 108 -3.68 9.13 -3.54
CA LEU A 108 -2.45 8.35 -3.35
C LEU A 108 -2.21 7.30 -4.44
N HIS A 109 -3.05 7.24 -5.48
CA HIS A 109 -2.68 6.49 -6.68
C HIS A 109 -1.39 7.13 -7.23
N PRO A 110 -0.24 6.43 -7.26
CA PRO A 110 1.00 7.01 -7.79
C PRO A 110 0.80 7.52 -9.21
N ALA A 111 0.00 6.77 -10.00
CA ALA A 111 -0.48 7.19 -11.31
C ALA A 111 -1.26 8.52 -11.29
N HIS A 112 -2.12 8.78 -10.31
CA HIS A 112 -2.93 10.01 -10.26
C HIS A 112 -2.08 11.24 -9.92
N ARG A 113 -1.10 11.11 -9.02
CA ARG A 113 -0.14 12.20 -8.73
C ARG A 113 0.87 12.40 -9.84
N LEU A 114 1.40 11.34 -10.44
CA LEU A 114 2.34 11.41 -11.54
C LEU A 114 1.67 11.94 -12.81
N LEU A 115 0.48 11.46 -13.18
CA LEU A 115 -0.29 12.01 -14.30
C LEU A 115 -0.64 13.48 -14.07
N ARG A 116 -0.87 13.91 -12.82
CA ARG A 116 -1.10 15.32 -12.50
C ARG A 116 0.18 16.16 -12.56
N ALA A 117 1.31 15.64 -12.07
CA ALA A 117 2.63 16.29 -12.16
C ALA A 117 3.14 16.37 -13.60
N LEU A 118 2.80 15.40 -14.44
CA LEU A 118 3.09 15.35 -15.89
C LEU A 118 2.04 16.09 -16.74
N GLY A 119 1.05 16.76 -16.13
CA GLY A 119 0.03 17.54 -16.84
C GLY A 119 -0.95 16.72 -17.69
N ARG A 120 -1.04 15.39 -17.49
CA ARG A 120 -1.87 14.45 -18.25
C ARG A 120 -3.27 14.21 -17.69
N LEU A 121 -3.65 14.91 -16.62
CA LEU A 121 -5.01 14.92 -16.09
C LEU A 121 -5.56 16.36 -16.03
N PRO A 122 -6.81 16.59 -16.46
CA PRO A 122 -7.43 17.90 -16.33
C PRO A 122 -7.56 18.29 -14.85
N PRO A 123 -7.42 19.58 -14.49
CA PRO A 123 -7.65 20.01 -13.12
C PRO A 123 -9.09 19.69 -12.72
N HIS A 124 -9.27 19.05 -11.57
CA HIS A 124 -10.59 18.86 -10.98
C HIS A 124 -11.29 20.22 -10.91
N ARG A 125 -12.45 20.36 -11.57
CA ARG A 125 -13.39 21.42 -11.24
C ARG A 125 -13.72 21.25 -9.76
N GLN A 126 -13.35 22.26 -8.96
CA GLN A 126 -13.96 22.44 -7.65
C GLN A 126 -15.45 22.65 -7.93
N VAL A 127 -16.27 21.67 -7.55
CA VAL A 127 -17.71 21.88 -7.43
C VAL A 127 -17.87 22.71 -6.16
N HIS A 128 -18.30 23.95 -6.34
CA HIS A 128 -18.72 24.87 -5.27
C HIS A 128 -19.89 24.29 -4.48
#